data_AF-A0A1E4ESE6-F1
#
_entry.id   AF-A0A1E4ESE6-F1
#
_cell.length_a   1.000
_cell.length_b   1.000
_cell.length_c   1.000
_cell.angle_alpha   90.00
_cell.angle_beta   90.00
_cell.angle_gamma   90.00
#
_symmetry.space_group_name_H-M   'P 1'
#
loop_
_entity.id
_entity.type
_entity.pdbx_description
1 polymer ?
#
loop_
_entity_poly.entity_id
_entity_poly.type
_entity_poly.pdbx_seq_one_letter_code
_entity_poly.pdbx_strand_id
1 'polypeptide(L)' 'MIADLNPQSARLRPAIHRLMARHGATAVLWAAIRAALLPRRRRPRPPDPYHLSPHMRRDIGLPPAAPSVPRYYELR' A
#
# COMPACT_ATOMS: atom_id res chain seq x y z
N MET A 1 25.88 -4.20 -14.84
CA MET A 1 25.17 -4.29 -13.54
C MET A 1 24.57 -2.92 -13.26
N ILE A 2 23.29 -2.71 -13.59
CA ILE A 2 22.60 -1.44 -13.32
C ILE A 2 22.18 -1.52 -11.86
N ALA A 3 22.76 -0.68 -11.00
CA ALA A 3 22.31 -0.55 -9.62
C ALA A 3 20.85 -0.09 -9.65
N ASP A 4 19.94 -0.96 -9.22
CA ASP A 4 18.51 -0.65 -9.12
C ASP A 4 18.32 0.35 -7.97
N LEU A 5 18.53 1.63 -8.28
CA LEU A 5 18.35 2.74 -7.36
C LEU A 5 16.86 2.94 -7.17
N ASN A 6 16.27 2.18 -6.24
CA ASN A 6 14.87 2.34 -5.88
C ASN A 6 14.59 3.82 -5.55
N PRO A 7 13.80 4.55 -6.36
CA PRO A 7 13.59 6.00 -6.20
C PRO A 7 12.92 6.35 -4.87
N GLN A 8 12.28 5.40 -4.21
CA GLN A 8 11.72 5.58 -2.87
C GLN A 8 12.82 5.74 -1.82
N SER A 9 13.97 5.05 -1.97
CA SER A 9 15.09 5.15 -1.04
C SER A 9 15.71 6.55 -1.01
N ALA A 10 15.76 7.22 -2.17
CA ALA A 10 16.25 8.60 -2.30
C ALA A 10 15.37 9.61 -1.54
N ARG A 11 14.05 9.39 -1.51
CA ARG A 11 13.09 10.25 -0.78
C ARG A 11 13.05 9.97 0.73
N LEU A 12 13.38 8.75 1.15
CA LEU A 12 13.34 8.35 2.56
C LEU A 12 14.46 8.97 3.39
N ARG A 13 15.67 9.09 2.84
CA ARG A 13 16.84 9.67 3.54
C ARG A 13 16.56 11.06 4.15
N PRO A 14 16.09 12.08 3.39
CA PRO A 14 15.84 13.40 3.98
C PRO A 14 14.71 13.39 5.02
N ALA A 15 13.70 12.52 4.86
CA ALA A 15 12.61 12.39 5.83
C ALA A 15 13.10 11.79 7.16
N ILE A 16 13.95 10.77 7.11
CA ILE A 16 14.53 10.14 8.30
C ILE A 16 15.45 11.13 9.03
N HIS A 17 16.28 11.88 8.31
CA HIS A 17 17.12 12.93 8.91
C HIS A 17 16.30 13.99 9.66
N ARG A 18 15.17 14.44 9.08
CA ARG A 18 14.26 15.38 9.76
C ARG A 18 13.64 14.78 11.02
N LEU A 19 13.27 13.50 11.00
CA LEU A 19 12.75 12.81 12.18
C LEU A 19 13.81 12.71 13.28
N MET A 20 15.05 12.38 12.92
CA MET A 20 16.17 12.30 13.86
C MET A 20 16.49 13.67 14.46
N ALA A 21 16.44 14.75 13.67
CA ALA A 21 16.65 16.11 14.17
C ALA A 21 15.57 16.56 15.16
N ARG A 22 14.32 16.08 15.01
CA ARG A 22 13.19 16.46 15.87
C ARG A 22 13.04 15.59 17.12
N HIS A 23 13.36 14.30 17.02
CA HIS A 23 13.05 13.32 18.06
C HIS A 23 14.29 12.61 18.62
N GLY A 24 15.47 12.81 18.02
CA GLY A 24 16.69 12.10 18.35
C GLY A 24 16.80 10.74 17.64
N ALA A 25 18.04 10.29 17.42
CA ALA A 25 18.31 9.06 16.68
C ALA A 25 17.76 7.79 17.38
N THR A 26 17.84 7.75 18.71
CA THR A 26 17.38 6.59 19.51
C THR A 26 15.86 6.41 19.45
N ALA A 27 15.10 7.50 19.54
CA ALA A 27 13.63 7.45 19.42
C ALA A 27 13.18 7.00 18.02
N VAL A 28 13.86 7.47 16.97
CA VAL A 28 13.58 7.05 15.58
C VAL A 28 13.93 5.58 15.38
N LEU A 29 15.05 5.10 15.94
CA LEU A 29 15.44 3.69 15.87
C LEU A 29 14.38 2.80 16.55
N TRP A 30 13.96 3.13 17.78
CA TRP A 30 12.91 2.38 18.47
C TRP A 30 11.58 2.41 17.73
N ALA A 31 11.20 3.55 17.12
CA ALA A 31 10.00 3.65 16.30
C ALA A 31 10.09 2.78 15.04
N ALA A 32 11.25 2.72 14.39
CA ALA A 32 11.50 1.87 13.23
C ALA A 32 11.40 0.37 13.60
N ILE A 33 12.03 -0.02 14.71
CA ILE A 33 11.93 -1.39 15.25
C ILE A 33 10.48 -1.74 15.56
N ARG A 34 9.74 -0.87 16.27
CA ARG A 34 8.33 -1.09 16.58
C ARG A 34 7.49 -1.17 15.31
N ALA A 35 7.74 -0.35 14.30
CA ALA A 35 6.99 -0.40 13.03
C ALA A 35 7.27 -1.68 12.22
N ALA A 36 8.46 -2.25 12.34
CA ALA A 36 8.83 -3.52 11.70
C ALA A 36 8.24 -4.73 12.44
N LEU A 37 8.22 -4.69 13.77
CA LEU A 37 7.79 -5.83 14.60
C LEU A 37 6.30 -5.82 14.93
N LEU A 38 5.66 -4.65 15.10
CA LEU A 38 4.24 -4.62 15.39
C LEU A 38 3.45 -4.84 14.10
N PRO A 39 2.47 -5.75 14.11
CA PRO A 39 1.52 -5.85 13.02
C PRO A 39 0.83 -4.49 12.87
N ARG A 40 0.86 -3.95 11.65
CA ARG A 40 0.12 -2.73 11.31
C ARG A 40 -1.31 -2.91 11.81
N ARG A 41 -1.71 -2.15 12.85
CA ARG A 41 -3.10 -2.07 13.29
C ARG A 41 -3.91 -1.79 12.03
N ARG A 42 -4.74 -2.77 11.66
CA ARG A 42 -5.41 -2.89 10.36
C ARG A 42 -5.94 -1.52 9.95
N ARG A 43 -5.22 -0.82 9.07
CA ARG A 43 -5.88 0.20 8.26
C ARG A 43 -6.98 -0.55 7.54
N PRO A 44 -8.25 -0.11 7.59
CA PRO A 44 -9.29 -0.73 6.78
C PRO A 44 -8.73 -0.80 5.37
N ARG A 45 -8.56 -2.03 4.85
CA ARG A 45 -8.12 -2.19 3.47
C ARG A 45 -9.11 -1.39 2.63
N PRO A 46 -8.63 -0.57 1.68
CA PRO A 46 -9.55 0.05 0.74
C PRO A 46 -10.45 -1.06 0.16
N PRO A 47 -11.75 -0.79 -0.04
CA PRO A 47 -12.67 -1.76 -0.59
C PRO A 47 -12.05 -2.33 -1.86
N ASP A 48 -12.08 -3.66 -1.97
CA ASP A 48 -11.49 -4.36 -3.09
C ASP A 48 -12.01 -3.75 -4.42
N PRO A 49 -11.14 -3.38 -5.38
CA PRO A 49 -11.56 -2.83 -6.67
C PRO A 49 -12.59 -3.70 -7.41
N TYR A 50 -12.62 -5.00 -7.14
CA TYR A 50 -13.62 -5.93 -7.68
C TYR A 50 -15.01 -5.79 -7.04
N HIS A 51 -15.10 -5.15 -5.88
CA HIS A 51 -16.33 -4.87 -5.14
C HIS A 51 -16.82 -3.42 -5.30
N LEU A 52 -16.21 -2.64 -6.20
CA LEU A 52 -16.66 -1.29 -6.51
C LEU A 52 -17.97 -1.30 -7.30
N SER A 53 -18.89 -0.42 -6.91
CA SER A 53 -20.13 -0.20 -7.64
C SER A 53 -19.85 0.33 -9.06
N PRO A 54 -20.77 0.13 -10.03
CA PRO A 54 -20.57 0.60 -11.40
C PRO A 54 -20.34 2.12 -11.53
N HIS A 55 -20.98 2.92 -10.67
CA HIS A 55 -20.81 4.37 -10.65
C HIS A 55 -19.43 4.76 -10.13
N MET A 56 -18.95 4.17 -9.03
CA MET A 56 -17.60 4.45 -8.52
C MET A 56 -16.52 4.08 -9.53
N ARG A 57 -16.67 2.97 -10.26
CA ARG A 57 -15.72 2.57 -11.32
C ARG A 57 -15.66 3.61 -12.43
N ARG A 58 -16.80 4.16 -12.84
CA ARG A 58 -16.88 5.24 -13.83
C ARG A 58 -16.18 6.50 -13.34
N ASP A 59 -16.39 6.89 -12.10
CA ASP A 59 -15.85 8.14 -11.54
C ASP A 59 -14.31 8.12 -11.44
N ILE A 60 -13.71 6.95 -11.25
CA ILE A 60 -12.25 6.77 -11.17
C ILE A 60 -11.63 6.30 -12.50
N GLY A 61 -12.42 6.19 -13.57
CA GLY A 61 -11.94 5.80 -14.91
C GLY A 61 -11.58 4.32 -15.05
N LEU A 62 -12.10 3.43 -14.18
CA LEU A 62 -11.94 1.99 -14.36
C LEU A 62 -12.90 1.45 -15.44
N PRO A 63 -12.48 0.43 -16.21
CA PRO A 63 -13.36 -0.24 -17.17
C PRO A 63 -14.55 -0.89 -16.44
N PRO A 64 -15.68 -1.13 -17.14
CA PRO A 64 -16.83 -1.82 -16.53
C PRO A 64 -16.44 -3.21 -16.02
N ALA A 65 -17.09 -3.66 -14.95
CA ALA A 65 -16.88 -5.02 -14.44
C ALA A 65 -17.38 -6.02 -15.50
N ALA A 66 -16.57 -7.06 -15.79
CA ALA A 66 -17.00 -8.13 -16.66
C ALA A 66 -18.19 -8.88 -16.02
N PRO A 67 -19.19 -9.32 -16.81
CA PRO A 67 -20.26 -10.13 -16.27
C PRO A 67 -19.68 -11.38 -15.60
N SER A 68 -20.16 -11.66 -14.38
CA SER A 68 -19.90 -12.93 -13.69
C SER A 68 -20.62 -14.02 -14.46
N VAL A 69 -19.95 -14.58 -15.47
CA VAL A 69 -20.41 -15.80 -16.14
C VAL A 69 -19.88 -16.96 -15.31
N PRO A 70 -20.75 -17.84 -14.75
CA PRO A 70 -20.28 -19.01 -14.02
C PRO A 70 -19.41 -19.85 -14.93
N ARG A 71 -18.26 -20.28 -14.40
CA ARG A 71 -17.33 -21.09 -15.19
C ARG A 71 -17.94 -22.47 -15.35
N TYR A 72 -17.77 -23.09 -16.52
CA TYR A 72 -18.39 -24.37 -16.89
C TYR A 72 -18.17 -25.51 -15.86
N TYR A 73 -17.12 -25.43 -15.05
CA TYR A 73 -16.78 -26.41 -14.03
C TYR A 73 -17.50 -26.21 -12.67
N GLU A 74 -18.22 -25.10 -12.49
CA GLU A 74 -19.05 -24.83 -11.31
C GLU A 74 -20.46 -25.43 -11.43
N LEU A 75 -20.81 -25.95 -12.61
CA LEU A 75 -22.11 -26.52 -12.95
C LEU A 75 -22.18 -28.05 -12.79
N ARG A 76 -21.22 -28.66 -12.07
CA ARG A 76 -21.14 -30.13 -11.89
C ARG A 76 -21.58 -30.59 -10.52
#